data_AF-A0A9E2UHK1-F1
#
_entry.id   AF-A0A9E2UHK1-F1
#
_cell.length_a   1.000
_cell.length_b   1.000
_cell.length_c   1.000
_cell.angle_alpha   90.00
_cell.angle_beta   90.00
_cell.angle_gamma   90.00
#
_symmetry.space_group_name_H-M   'P 1'
#
loop_
_entity.id
_entity.type
_entity.pdbx_description
1 polymer ?
#
loop_
_entity_poly.entity_id
_entity_poly.type
_entity_poly.pdbx_seq_one_letter_code
_entity_poly.pdbx_strand_id
1 'polypeptide(L)' 'MMRRLFRRGPWEAGAIALIVAGVVMLMQPFSLTLYGYSFATVLAGAAMFVVVSKFPE' A
#
# COMPACT_ATOMS: atom_id res chain seq x y z
N MET A 1 -8.36 -22.99 -8.75
CA MET A 1 -7.22 -22.11 -8.38
C MET A 1 -7.66 -20.70 -7.92
N MET A 2 -8.80 -20.17 -8.40
CA MET A 2 -9.26 -18.77 -8.16
C MET A 2 -9.85 -18.44 -6.77
N ARG A 3 -9.80 -19.34 -5.78
CA ARG A 3 -10.45 -19.14 -4.46
C ARG A 3 -9.52 -18.56 -3.37
N ARG A 4 -8.25 -18.31 -3.69
CA ARG A 4 -7.25 -17.77 -2.73
C ARG A 4 -7.01 -16.26 -2.85
N LEU A 5 -7.53 -15.62 -3.89
CA LEU A 5 -7.42 -14.16 -4.10
C LEU A 5 -8.52 -13.35 -3.38
N PHE A 6 -9.51 -14.03 -2.80
CA PHE A 6 -10.65 -13.44 -2.08
C PHE A 6 -10.64 -13.82 -0.58
N ARG A 7 -9.45 -14.02 0.00
CA ARG A 7 -9.28 -14.00 1.46
C ARG A 7 -8.68 -12.65 1.80
N ARG A 8 -9.17 -11.97 2.84
CA ARG A 8 -8.65 -10.68 3.32
C ARG A 8 -7.12 -10.64 3.46
N GLY A 9 -6.53 -11.75 3.93
CA GLY A 9 -5.09 -11.85 4.25
C GLY A 9 -4.11 -11.32 3.19
N PRO A 10 -4.08 -11.84 1.94
CA PRO A 10 -3.13 -11.36 0.91
C PRO A 10 -3.34 -9.90 0.48
N TRP A 11 -4.57 -9.38 0.53
CA TRP A 11 -4.85 -8.00 0.14
C TRP A 11 -4.49 -6.99 1.24
N GLU A 12 -4.64 -7.35 2.52
CA GLU A 12 -4.14 -6.55 3.64
C GLU A 12 -2.61 -6.42 3.58
N ALA A 13 -1.90 -7.52 3.29
CA ALA A 13 -0.45 -7.50 3.12
C ALA A 13 -0.01 -6.59 1.96
N GLY A 14 -0.77 -6.57 0.86
CA GLY A 14 -0.53 -5.66 -0.28
C GLY A 14 -0.67 -4.19 0.10
N ALA A 15 -1.72 -3.85 0.86
CA ALA A 15 -1.93 -2.48 1.33
C ALA A 15 -0.82 -2.03 2.30
N ILE A 16 -0.43 -2.90 3.24
CA ILE A 16 0.67 -2.63 4.18
C ILE A 16 2.00 -2.45 3.43
N ALA A 17 2.29 -3.32 2.45
CA ALA A 17 3.51 -3.21 1.64
C ALA A 17 3.59 -1.88 0.88
N LEU A 18 2.45 -1.38 0.37
CA LEU A 18 2.37 -0.07 -0.30
C LEU A 18 2.63 1.09 0.66
N ILE A 19 2.10 1.03 1.88
CA ILE A 19 2.34 2.05 2.91
C ILE A 19 3.82 2.07 3.30
N VAL A 20 4.41 0.91 3.55
CA VAL A 20 5.84 0.77 3.90
C VAL A 20 6.72 1.26 2.74
N ALA A 21 6.38 0.94 1.49
CA ALA A 21 7.09 1.44 0.33
C ALA A 21 7.08 2.98 0.28
N GLY A 22 5.92 3.61 0.51
CA GLY A 22 5.82 5.07 0.57
C GLY A 22 6.64 5.71 1.70
N VAL A 23 6.72 5.07 2.87
CA VAL A 23 7.58 5.52 3.98
C VAL A 23 9.06 5.39 3.65
N VAL A 24 9.46 4.31 2.97
CA VAL A 24 10.85 4.14 2.49
C VAL A 24 11.19 5.19 1.43
N MET A 25 10.23 5.61 0.60
CA MET A 25 10.41 6.72 -0.35
C MET A 25 10.64 8.08 0.34
N LEU A 26 10.13 8.27 1.56
CA LEU A 26 10.42 9.46 2.37
C LEU A 26 11.83 9.45 2.99
N MET A 27 12.35 8.26 3.34
CA MET A 27 13.64 8.11 4.03
C MET A 27 14.86 8.19 3.10
N GLN A 28 14.66 8.18 1.78
CA GLN A 28 15.76 8.19 0.81
C GLN A 28 16.26 9.61 0.48
N PRO A 29 17.57 9.89 0.52
CA PRO A 29 18.14 11.19 0.19
C PRO A 29 18.50 11.38 -1.31
N PHE A 30 18.15 10.43 -2.19
CA PHE A 30 18.72 10.38 -3.55
C PHE A 30 17.82 11.02 -4.63
N SER A 31 16.50 11.02 -4.48
CA SER A 31 15.56 11.42 -5.54
C SER A 31 14.44 12.34 -5.04
N LEU A 32 14.50 13.60 -5.44
CA LEU A 32 13.51 14.63 -5.11
C LEU A 32 12.14 14.34 -5.75
N THR A 33 12.13 13.72 -6.92
CA THR A 33 10.92 13.26 -7.61
C THR A 33 10.21 12.19 -6.81
N LEU A 34 10.94 11.17 -6.33
CA LEU A 34 10.37 10.10 -5.52
C LEU A 34 9.88 10.61 -4.16
N TYR A 35 10.59 11.56 -3.56
CA TYR A 35 10.14 12.28 -2.36
C TYR A 35 8.79 12.99 -2.59
N GLY A 36 8.65 13.70 -3.72
CA GLY A 36 7.39 14.36 -4.09
C GLY A 36 6.21 13.40 -4.25
N TYR A 37 6.44 12.21 -4.81
CA TYR A 37 5.40 11.19 -4.95
C TYR A 37 5.18 10.33 -3.70
N SER A 38 6.06 10.40 -2.70
CA SER A 38 5.98 9.59 -1.48
C SER A 38 4.66 9.77 -0.74
N PHE A 39 4.21 11.03 -0.63
CA PHE A 39 2.93 11.34 0.00
C PHE A 39 1.75 10.70 -0.74
N ALA A 40 1.75 10.77 -2.08
CA ALA A 40 0.74 10.13 -2.91
C ALA A 40 0.78 8.60 -2.79
N THR A 41 1.97 8.00 -2.72
CA THR A 41 2.15 6.55 -2.53
C THR A 41 1.62 6.08 -1.17
N VAL A 42 1.90 6.80 -0.09
CA VAL A 42 1.35 6.50 1.24
C VAL A 42 -0.17 6.66 1.25
N LEU A 43 -0.70 7.73 0.65
CA LEU A 43 -2.15 7.94 0.51
C LEU A 43 -2.82 6.83 -0.29
N ALA A 44 -2.20 6.38 -1.39
CA ALA A 44 -2.70 5.27 -2.19
C ALA A 44 -2.71 3.96 -1.39
N GLY A 45 -1.66 3.69 -0.61
CA GLY A 45 -1.61 2.56 0.32
C GLY A 45 -2.70 2.63 1.40
N ALA A 46 -2.92 3.79 1.99
CA ALA A 46 -3.98 4.01 2.97
C ALA A 46 -5.39 3.85 2.36
N ALA A 47 -5.62 4.39 1.16
CA ALA A 47 -6.87 4.22 0.43
C ALA A 47 -7.12 2.74 0.10
N MET A 48 -6.10 2.03 -0.37
CA MET A 48 -6.16 0.59 -0.60
C MET A 48 -6.48 -0.17 0.69
N PHE A 49 -5.87 0.21 1.81
CA PHE A 49 -6.15 -0.40 3.12
C PHE A 49 -7.62 -0.21 3.54
N VAL A 50 -8.16 1.00 3.35
CA VAL A 50 -9.58 1.29 3.62
C VAL A 50 -10.51 0.46 2.74
N VAL A 51 -10.20 0.34 1.44
CA VAL A 51 -10.97 -0.49 0.50
C VAL A 51 -10.89 -1.96 0.89
N VAL A 52 -9.70 -2.47 1.21
CA VAL A 52 -9.48 -3.86 1.61
C VAL A 52 -10.22 -4.23 2.89
N SER A 53 -10.24 -3.30 3.84
CA SER A 53 -10.95 -3.46 5.11
C SER A 53 -12.47 -3.66 4.94
N LYS A 54 -13.03 -3.31 3.77
CA LYS A 54 -14.45 -3.50 3.46
C LYS A 54 -14.77 -4.85 2.82
N PHE A 55 -13.79 -5.62 2.34
CA PHE A 55 -14.08 -6.96 1.81
C PHE A 55 -14.57 -7.86 2.96
N PRO A 56 -15.67 -8.62 2.81
CA PRO A 56 -16.09 -9.62 3.79
C PRO A 56 -15.15 -10.83 3.79
N GLU A 57 -14.99 -11.47 4.95
CA GLU A 57 -14.08 -12.61 5.21
C GLU A 57 -14.48 -13.91 4.49
#